data_AF-A0A8S3RDG1-F1
#
_entry.id   AF-A0A8S3RDG1-F1
#
_cell.length_a   1.000
_cell.length_b   1.000
_cell.length_c   1.000
_cell.angle_alpha   90.00
_cell.angle_beta   90.00
_cell.angle_gamma   90.00
#
_symmetry.space_group_name_H-M   'P 1'
#
loop_
_entity.id
_entity.type
_entity.pdbx_description
1 polymer ?
#
loop_
_entity_poly.entity_id
_entity_poly.type
_entity_poly.pdbx_seq_one_letter_code
_entity_poly.pdbx_strand_id
1 'polypeptide(L)'
;MNKISFKCKHIDASSDPTLNKHDKIHEIKRCKECKNIKNEKCIHSDEERVIVGTWSTIEIDKAIEKGYKLQKIYELEHFEKTSTDIFKLYVDTFMKYKQEASGCKCDPKYCKNDCKNDKECKTKIQYIIDNTAYDLDIDKVKYNSGLRFIAKICLNNLWGHFGMRDNFTQKNIVFTLEHITKIVFNEKYKDISTMILDEDIVLTEYKNKEEYSKPNPSVNVYIALFTTAHARLKLYELLDILQERVLYMDTDSCIYNDDGSEACKKIESMMGNKLGDLTDEIVSKHNANHIKQFISAGPKDYSMKLDTEKLVSCCKGFRLNAEVEEKITLDKKIKIVTDENEKYETVKYDNIKIGKDNQLKTVKQVKAYDYMFDKRMVYCENENLIRSFPYGY
;
A
#
# COMPACT_ATOMS: atom_id res chain seq x y z
N MET A 1 12.64 -4.77 44.26
CA MET A 1 12.69 -6.23 44.08
C MET A 1 12.22 -6.56 42.67
N ASN A 2 13.19 -6.99 41.86
CA ASN A 2 13.18 -7.83 40.65
C ASN A 2 11.91 -8.15 39.81
N LYS A 3 12.05 -7.82 38.51
CA LYS A 3 11.54 -8.43 37.25
C LYS A 3 10.13 -7.99 36.79
N ILE A 4 9.80 -7.90 35.49
CA ILE A 4 10.21 -8.73 34.32
C ILE A 4 10.33 -7.86 33.06
N SER A 5 11.40 -8.06 32.27
CA SER A 5 11.47 -7.60 30.87
C SER A 5 10.93 -8.68 29.94
N PHE A 6 10.05 -8.34 29.01
CA PHE A 6 9.69 -9.26 27.92
C PHE A 6 10.79 -9.27 26.87
N LYS A 7 11.72 -10.23 27.00
CA LYS A 7 12.59 -10.65 25.89
C LYS A 7 12.16 -12.05 25.48
N CYS A 8 11.53 -12.16 24.32
CA CYS A 8 11.45 -13.43 23.62
C CYS A 8 12.87 -13.79 23.16
N LYS A 9 13.51 -14.76 23.81
CA LYS A 9 14.75 -15.37 23.31
C LYS A 9 14.38 -16.37 22.23
N HIS A 10 14.54 -15.98 20.97
CA HIS A 10 14.63 -16.94 19.88
C HIS A 10 15.99 -17.64 19.92
N ILE A 11 16.01 -18.91 19.54
CA ILE A 11 17.14 -19.85 19.61
C ILE A 11 18.44 -19.23 19.08
N ASP A 12 19.52 -19.50 19.83
CA ASP A 12 20.90 -19.20 19.46
C ASP A 12 21.24 -19.68 18.05
N ALA A 13 21.57 -18.74 17.17
CA ALA A 13 22.21 -19.02 15.87
C ALA A 13 23.70 -19.41 16.03
N SER A 14 24.08 -20.05 17.14
CA SER A 14 25.46 -20.44 17.45
C SER A 14 25.72 -21.96 17.41
N SER A 15 24.82 -22.74 16.82
CA SER A 15 25.07 -24.17 16.54
C SER A 15 25.06 -24.54 15.05
N ASP A 16 24.97 -23.57 14.14
CA ASP A 16 25.12 -23.81 12.70
C ASP A 16 26.07 -22.78 12.06
N PRO A 17 27.30 -23.18 11.68
CA PRO A 17 28.30 -22.28 11.09
C PRO A 17 27.93 -21.73 9.70
N THR A 18 26.78 -22.11 9.12
CA THR A 18 26.41 -21.77 7.74
C THR A 18 25.47 -20.57 7.59
N LEU A 19 24.96 -20.01 8.69
CA LEU A 19 24.01 -18.88 8.64
C LEU A 19 24.74 -17.53 8.59
N ASN A 20 24.72 -16.91 7.40
CA ASN A 20 25.29 -15.59 7.14
C ASN A 20 24.60 -14.47 7.96
N LYS A 21 25.41 -13.55 8.48
CA LYS A 21 25.07 -12.41 9.36
C LYS A 21 24.12 -11.31 8.79
N HIS A 22 23.36 -11.58 7.74
CA HIS A 22 22.40 -10.62 7.16
C HIS A 22 20.92 -10.91 7.42
N ASP A 23 20.58 -12.01 8.10
CA ASP A 23 19.20 -12.31 8.48
C ASP A 23 18.89 -11.76 9.88
N LYS A 24 18.66 -10.44 9.96
CA LYS A 24 18.03 -9.85 11.15
C LYS A 24 16.51 -9.93 11.04
N ILE A 25 15.96 -10.87 11.82
CA ILE A 25 14.63 -10.84 12.45
C ILE A 25 13.44 -10.89 11.48
N HIS A 26 13.32 -12.00 10.75
CA HIS A 26 12.02 -12.44 10.23
C HIS A 26 11.93 -13.95 10.34
N GLU A 27 11.67 -14.43 11.56
CA GLU A 27 10.90 -15.64 11.85
C GLU A 27 10.98 -15.90 13.36
N ILE A 28 9.86 -16.33 13.95
CA ILE A 28 9.74 -17.68 14.52
C ILE A 28 8.31 -17.88 15.03
N LYS A 29 7.63 -18.81 14.35
CA LYS A 29 6.75 -19.90 14.85
C LYS A 29 5.74 -19.53 15.94
N ARG A 30 4.45 -19.79 15.69
CA ARG A 30 3.36 -19.77 16.68
C ARG A 30 3.72 -20.61 17.93
N CYS A 31 4.31 -19.97 18.95
CA CYS A 31 4.47 -20.50 20.30
C CYS A 31 3.15 -20.36 21.06
N LYS A 32 2.74 -21.40 21.81
CA LYS A 32 1.51 -21.41 22.62
C LYS A 32 1.46 -20.22 23.59
N GLU A 33 2.60 -19.82 24.12
CA GLU A 33 2.71 -18.70 25.06
C GLU A 33 2.60 -17.34 24.37
N CYS A 34 3.19 -17.16 23.18
CA CYS A 34 2.97 -15.94 22.37
C CYS A 34 1.52 -15.83 21.85
N LYS A 35 0.86 -16.96 21.57
CA LYS A 35 -0.59 -17.02 21.25
C LYS A 35 -1.42 -16.58 22.46
N ASN A 36 -1.03 -17.00 23.67
CA ASN A 36 -1.71 -16.61 24.91
C ASN A 36 -1.50 -15.13 25.26
N ILE A 37 -0.26 -14.63 25.25
CA ILE A 37 0.06 -13.22 25.54
C ILE A 37 -0.65 -12.26 24.56
N LYS A 38 -0.76 -12.63 23.28
CA LYS A 38 -1.52 -11.87 22.28
C LYS A 38 -3.03 -11.82 22.54
N ASN A 39 -3.55 -12.74 23.34
CA ASN A 39 -4.97 -12.83 23.66
C ASN A 39 -5.30 -12.41 25.10
N GLU A 40 -4.36 -11.80 25.82
CA GLU A 40 -4.60 -11.26 27.15
C GLU A 40 -5.27 -9.87 27.08
N LYS A 41 -6.23 -9.64 27.98
CA LYS A 41 -6.82 -8.31 28.17
C LYS A 41 -5.75 -7.34 28.62
N CYS A 42 -5.71 -6.16 28.01
CA CYS A 42 -4.76 -5.12 28.38
C CYS A 42 -5.03 -4.65 29.81
N ILE A 43 -4.05 -4.85 30.69
CA ILE A 43 -4.09 -4.40 32.09
C ILE A 43 -3.51 -2.99 32.30
N HIS A 44 -3.03 -2.35 31.23
CA HIS A 44 -2.43 -1.01 31.31
C HIS A 44 -3.45 0.05 31.72
N SER A 45 -3.00 1.07 32.44
CA SER A 45 -3.81 2.24 32.77
C SER A 45 -4.08 3.10 31.53
N ASP A 46 -5.00 4.07 31.63
CA ASP A 46 -5.28 4.99 30.54
C ASP A 46 -4.05 5.85 30.20
N GLU A 47 -3.21 6.20 31.18
CA GLU A 47 -1.94 6.91 30.98
C GLU A 47 -0.93 6.09 30.19
N GLU A 48 -0.87 4.79 30.43
CA GLU A 48 0.02 3.86 29.71
C GLU A 48 -0.47 3.55 28.29
N ARG A 49 -1.76 3.78 28.02
CA ARG A 49 -2.38 3.61 26.69
C ARG A 49 -2.31 4.86 25.81
N VAL A 50 -1.68 5.94 26.29
CA VAL A 50 -1.52 7.17 25.51
C VAL A 50 -0.66 6.91 24.27
N ILE A 51 -1.19 7.27 23.10
CA ILE A 51 -0.47 7.19 21.83
C ILE A 51 0.25 8.52 21.62
N VAL A 52 1.57 8.47 21.45
CA VAL A 52 2.41 9.63 21.13
C VAL A 52 2.89 9.54 19.69
N GLY A 53 2.77 10.63 18.94
CA GLY A 53 3.10 10.68 17.53
C GLY A 53 2.79 12.04 16.92
N THR A 54 2.93 12.11 15.60
CA THR A 54 2.70 13.31 14.80
C THR A 54 1.60 13.02 13.79
N TRP A 55 0.55 13.85 13.79
CA TRP A 55 -0.62 13.67 12.95
C TRP A 55 -1.08 14.99 12.36
N SER A 56 -1.82 14.91 11.26
CA SER A 56 -2.55 16.07 10.75
C SER A 56 -3.72 16.40 11.68
N THR A 57 -4.09 17.69 11.76
CA THR A 57 -5.20 18.14 12.60
C THR A 57 -6.52 17.47 12.23
N ILE A 58 -6.79 17.24 10.93
CA ILE A 58 -8.01 16.58 10.46
C ILE A 58 -8.15 15.13 10.95
N GLU A 59 -7.04 14.42 11.17
CA GLU A 59 -7.06 13.07 11.74
C GLU A 59 -7.29 13.10 13.25
N ILE A 60 -6.75 14.11 13.94
CA ILE A 60 -6.98 14.34 15.37
C ILE A 60 -8.45 14.69 15.59
N ASP A 61 -9.03 15.58 14.78
CA ASP A 61 -10.46 15.94 14.85
C ASP A 61 -11.34 14.69 14.69
N LYS A 62 -11.01 13.82 13.73
CA LYS A 62 -11.71 12.55 13.55
C LYS A 62 -11.56 11.61 14.74
N ALA A 63 -10.37 11.54 15.35
CA ALA A 63 -10.18 10.74 16.55
C ALA A 63 -11.03 11.27 17.72
N ILE A 64 -11.07 12.58 17.92
CA ILE A 64 -11.90 13.22 18.96
C ILE A 64 -13.38 12.94 18.72
N GLU A 65 -13.87 13.05 17.47
CA GLU A 65 -15.23 12.65 17.08
C GLU A 65 -15.55 11.20 17.49
N LYS A 66 -14.55 10.31 17.43
CA LYS A 66 -14.67 8.89 17.83
C LYS A 66 -14.45 8.63 19.32
N GLY A 67 -14.38 9.69 20.14
CA GLY A 67 -14.31 9.60 21.59
C GLY A 67 -12.88 9.53 22.17
N TYR A 68 -11.84 9.68 21.34
CA TYR A 68 -10.47 9.81 21.84
C TYR A 68 -10.29 11.16 22.55
N LYS A 69 -9.43 11.19 23.57
CA LYS A 69 -9.11 12.40 24.34
C LYS A 69 -7.70 12.87 24.02
N LEU A 70 -7.58 14.15 23.64
CA LEU A 70 -6.29 14.78 23.46
C LEU A 70 -5.67 15.10 24.82
N GLN A 71 -4.54 14.47 25.14
CA GLN A 71 -3.88 14.63 26.44
C GLN A 71 -2.88 15.79 26.45
N LYS A 72 -2.03 15.88 25.42
CA LYS A 72 -0.96 16.88 25.35
C LYS A 72 -0.57 17.18 23.91
N ILE A 73 -0.36 18.47 23.63
CA ILE A 73 0.24 18.95 22.38
C ILE A 73 1.69 19.33 22.71
N TYR A 74 2.66 18.76 21.99
CA TYR A 74 4.08 19.08 22.17
C TYR A 74 4.53 20.20 21.24
N GLU A 75 4.04 20.17 20.00
CA GLU A 75 4.39 21.09 18.93
C GLU A 75 3.19 21.23 17.98
N LEU A 76 3.01 22.41 17.40
CA LEU A 76 1.94 22.71 16.46
C LEU A 76 2.47 23.59 15.35
N GLU A 77 2.44 23.07 14.13
CA GLU A 77 2.70 23.83 12.91
C GLU A 77 1.37 24.35 12.36
N HIS A 78 1.19 25.68 12.35
CA HIS A 78 -0.06 26.33 11.96
C HIS A 78 0.08 27.13 10.66
N PHE A 79 -0.89 26.96 9.76
CA PHE A 79 -0.97 27.70 8.50
C PHE A 79 -2.18 28.64 8.55
N GLU A 80 -1.92 29.95 8.54
CA GLU A 80 -2.97 30.98 8.60
C GLU A 80 -3.91 30.95 7.39
N LYS A 81 -3.38 30.55 6.23
CA LYS A 81 -4.11 30.54 4.96
C LYS A 81 -4.20 29.13 4.40
N THR A 82 -5.38 28.78 3.92
CA THR A 82 -5.65 27.54 3.20
C THR A 82 -6.29 27.86 1.84
N SER A 83 -6.20 26.92 0.91
CA SER A 83 -6.83 27.06 -0.41
C SER A 83 -7.26 25.70 -0.93
N THR A 84 -8.41 25.68 -1.62
CA THR A 84 -8.93 24.53 -2.35
C THR A 84 -8.64 24.60 -3.85
N ASP A 85 -7.95 25.65 -4.32
CA ASP A 85 -7.88 25.98 -5.75
C ASP A 85 -6.50 25.76 -6.37
N ILE A 86 -5.43 25.67 -5.57
CA ILE A 86 -4.03 25.64 -6.05
C ILE A 86 -3.78 24.53 -7.09
N PHE A 87 -4.44 23.38 -6.93
CA PHE A 87 -4.28 22.22 -7.83
C PHE A 87 -5.47 21.98 -8.74
N LYS A 88 -6.54 22.79 -8.64
CA LYS A 88 -7.81 22.55 -9.33
C LYS A 88 -7.61 22.41 -10.83
N LEU A 89 -7.01 23.43 -11.47
CA LEU A 89 -6.75 23.41 -12.91
C LEU A 89 -5.89 22.22 -13.36
N TYR A 90 -4.88 21.85 -12.57
CA TYR A 90 -4.02 20.71 -12.89
C TYR A 90 -4.81 19.40 -12.85
N VAL A 91 -5.53 19.15 -11.74
CA VAL A 91 -6.33 17.95 -11.56
C VAL A 91 -7.42 17.87 -12.62
N ASP A 92 -8.12 18.96 -12.87
CA ASP A 92 -9.16 19.09 -13.89
C ASP A 92 -8.64 18.75 -15.29
N THR A 93 -7.48 19.30 -15.67
CA THR A 93 -6.86 19.04 -16.97
C THR A 93 -6.53 17.56 -17.18
N PHE A 94 -5.86 16.93 -16.23
CA PHE A 94 -5.46 15.53 -16.38
C PHE A 94 -6.61 14.55 -16.12
N MET A 95 -7.63 14.93 -15.33
CA MET A 95 -8.86 14.14 -15.21
C MET A 95 -9.65 14.14 -16.51
N LYS A 96 -9.78 15.30 -17.17
CA LYS A 96 -10.36 15.41 -18.52
C LYS A 96 -9.67 14.45 -19.49
N TYR A 97 -8.34 14.57 -19.65
CA TYR A 97 -7.59 13.68 -20.55
C TYR A 97 -7.73 12.20 -20.20
N LYS A 98 -7.69 11.86 -18.91
CA LYS A 98 -7.85 10.47 -18.45
C LYS A 98 -9.23 9.92 -18.84
N GLN A 99 -10.29 10.71 -18.70
CA GLN A 99 -11.65 10.28 -18.98
C GLN A 99 -11.95 10.22 -20.48
N GLU A 100 -11.54 11.24 -21.26
CA GLU A 100 -11.61 11.21 -22.73
C GLU A 100 -10.89 9.96 -23.27
N ALA A 101 -9.68 9.69 -22.78
CA ALA A 101 -8.88 8.54 -23.16
C ALA A 101 -9.39 7.19 -22.61
N SER A 102 -10.29 7.19 -21.62
CA SER A 102 -10.90 5.95 -21.12
C SER A 102 -11.95 5.40 -22.08
N GLY A 103 -12.48 6.22 -22.98
CA GLY A 103 -13.57 5.85 -23.88
C GLY A 103 -14.81 5.35 -23.14
N CYS A 104 -15.73 4.74 -23.88
CA CYS A 104 -16.83 3.98 -23.31
C CYS A 104 -16.53 2.48 -23.38
N LYS A 105 -16.85 1.74 -22.32
CA LYS A 105 -16.59 0.29 -22.18
C LYS A 105 -17.43 -0.52 -23.18
N CYS A 106 -17.12 -0.44 -24.47
CA CYS A 106 -17.47 -1.52 -25.38
C CYS A 106 -16.30 -2.51 -25.38
N ASP A 107 -16.59 -3.80 -25.23
CA ASP A 107 -15.60 -4.87 -25.32
C ASP A 107 -14.84 -4.74 -26.67
N PRO A 108 -13.49 -4.64 -26.65
CA PRO A 108 -12.68 -4.55 -27.86
C PRO A 108 -12.89 -5.71 -28.85
N LYS A 109 -13.35 -6.89 -28.40
CA LYS A 109 -13.68 -8.03 -29.28
C LYS A 109 -14.99 -7.86 -30.05
N TYR A 110 -15.94 -7.05 -29.55
CA TYR A 110 -17.29 -6.91 -30.12
C TYR A 110 -17.58 -5.51 -30.68
N CYS A 111 -16.72 -4.53 -30.44
CA CYS A 111 -16.94 -3.14 -30.84
C CYS A 111 -16.29 -2.84 -32.19
N LYS A 112 -17.02 -3.05 -33.29
CA LYS A 112 -16.52 -2.74 -34.63
C LYS A 112 -16.67 -1.29 -35.06
N ASN A 113 -17.46 -0.43 -34.39
CA ASN A 113 -17.54 1.01 -34.70
C ASN A 113 -18.09 1.83 -33.51
N ASP A 114 -17.41 2.94 -33.19
CA ASP A 114 -17.88 4.14 -32.47
C ASP A 114 -18.96 3.97 -31.36
N CYS A 115 -18.55 3.44 -30.20
CA CYS A 115 -19.41 3.37 -29.01
C CYS A 115 -19.84 4.73 -28.43
N LYS A 116 -19.31 5.85 -28.93
CA LYS A 116 -19.71 7.22 -28.51
C LYS A 116 -21.18 7.53 -28.77
N ASN A 117 -21.83 6.79 -29.67
CA ASN A 117 -23.25 6.94 -29.97
C ASN A 117 -24.18 6.06 -29.15
N ASP A 118 -23.63 5.18 -28.31
CA ASP A 118 -24.41 4.37 -27.38
C ASP A 118 -25.11 5.24 -26.32
N LYS A 119 -26.34 4.88 -25.96
CA LYS A 119 -27.17 5.66 -25.03
C LYS A 119 -26.61 5.65 -23.62
N GLU A 120 -26.04 4.53 -23.18
CA GLU A 120 -25.44 4.37 -21.86
C GLU A 120 -24.13 5.17 -21.77
N CYS A 121 -23.30 5.10 -22.81
CA CYS A 121 -22.10 5.92 -22.98
C CYS A 121 -22.41 7.43 -22.89
N LYS A 122 -23.41 7.92 -23.65
CA LYS A 122 -23.82 9.33 -23.63
C LYS A 122 -24.33 9.76 -22.25
N THR A 123 -25.16 8.93 -21.61
CA THR A 123 -25.69 9.22 -20.27
C THR A 123 -24.56 9.32 -19.24
N LYS A 124 -23.57 8.42 -19.32
CA LYS A 124 -22.40 8.45 -18.44
C LYS A 124 -21.54 9.70 -18.68
N ILE A 125 -21.27 10.06 -19.93
CA ILE A 125 -20.46 11.26 -20.24
C ILE A 125 -21.20 12.53 -19.78
N GLN A 126 -22.51 12.62 -20.07
CA GLN A 126 -23.33 13.76 -19.63
C GLN A 126 -23.36 13.88 -18.11
N TYR A 127 -23.53 12.78 -17.38
CA TYR A 127 -23.46 12.80 -15.92
C TYR A 127 -22.12 13.36 -15.41
N ILE A 128 -21.01 13.03 -16.06
CA ILE A 128 -19.71 13.57 -15.67
C ILE A 128 -19.63 15.08 -15.98
N ILE A 129 -20.08 15.51 -17.15
CA ILE A 129 -20.14 16.95 -17.52
C ILE A 129 -20.97 17.72 -16.49
N ASP A 130 -22.14 17.21 -16.13
CA ASP A 130 -23.08 17.88 -15.22
C ASP A 130 -22.57 17.95 -13.78
N ASN A 131 -21.65 17.05 -13.39
CA ASN A 131 -21.20 16.88 -12.00
C ASN A 131 -19.70 17.14 -11.79
N THR A 132 -18.99 17.66 -12.80
CA THR A 132 -17.56 17.99 -12.67
C THR A 132 -17.25 19.39 -13.21
N ALA A 133 -16.14 19.98 -12.75
CA ALA A 133 -15.76 21.35 -13.10
C ALA A 133 -15.02 21.44 -14.46
N TYR A 134 -14.58 20.32 -15.03
CA TYR A 134 -13.87 20.30 -16.30
C TYR A 134 -14.78 19.92 -17.45
N ASP A 135 -14.69 20.70 -18.52
CA ASP A 135 -15.47 20.53 -19.73
C ASP A 135 -14.96 19.33 -20.54
N LEU A 136 -15.62 18.18 -20.43
CA LEU A 136 -15.32 16.99 -21.24
C LEU A 136 -15.77 17.20 -22.68
N ASP A 137 -14.85 17.02 -23.62
CA ASP A 137 -15.20 17.09 -25.03
C ASP A 137 -15.67 15.71 -25.51
N ILE A 138 -16.98 15.55 -25.68
CA ILE A 138 -17.62 14.30 -26.14
C ILE A 138 -16.97 13.79 -27.43
N ASP A 139 -16.58 14.68 -28.35
CA ASP A 139 -16.01 14.29 -29.64
C ASP A 139 -14.58 13.74 -29.49
N LYS A 140 -13.90 14.06 -28.39
CA LYS A 140 -12.59 13.52 -28.04
C LYS A 140 -12.64 12.23 -27.23
N VAL A 141 -13.82 11.80 -26.75
CA VAL A 141 -13.96 10.56 -25.98
C VAL A 141 -13.67 9.35 -26.88
N LYS A 142 -12.48 8.79 -26.74
CA LYS A 142 -12.01 7.64 -27.50
C LYS A 142 -11.02 6.85 -26.67
N TYR A 143 -11.20 5.52 -26.63
CA TYR A 143 -10.30 4.65 -25.91
C TYR A 143 -8.85 4.80 -26.43
N ASN A 144 -7.97 5.23 -25.54
CA ASN A 144 -6.54 5.41 -25.77
C ASN A 144 -5.78 5.04 -24.49
N SER A 145 -5.30 3.80 -24.44
CA SER A 145 -4.61 3.26 -23.25
C SER A 145 -3.34 4.04 -22.89
N GLY A 146 -2.59 4.51 -23.88
CA GLY A 146 -1.34 5.26 -23.68
C GLY A 146 -1.58 6.65 -23.09
N LEU A 147 -2.49 7.43 -23.67
CA LEU A 147 -2.85 8.75 -23.14
C LEU A 147 -3.47 8.63 -21.75
N ARG A 148 -4.35 7.65 -21.54
CA ARG A 148 -4.95 7.37 -20.24
C ARG A 148 -3.89 7.05 -19.19
N PHE A 149 -2.88 6.27 -19.56
CA PHE A 149 -1.76 5.93 -18.69
C PHE A 149 -0.96 7.18 -18.30
N ILE A 150 -0.59 8.02 -19.27
CA ILE A 150 0.15 9.27 -19.02
C ILE A 150 -0.65 10.20 -18.11
N ALA A 151 -1.93 10.45 -18.44
CA ALA A 151 -2.79 11.32 -17.64
C ALA A 151 -2.95 10.80 -16.19
N LYS A 152 -3.11 9.49 -16.01
CA LYS A 152 -3.15 8.87 -14.67
C LYS A 152 -1.82 9.04 -13.92
N ILE A 153 -0.68 8.92 -14.59
CA ILE A 153 0.63 9.14 -13.98
C ILE A 153 0.79 10.59 -13.54
N CYS A 154 0.40 11.56 -14.35
CA CYS A 154 0.46 12.97 -13.98
C CYS A 154 -0.34 13.26 -12.70
N LEU A 155 -1.56 12.72 -12.60
CA LEU A 155 -2.39 12.83 -11.39
C LEU A 155 -1.72 12.18 -10.16
N ASN A 156 -1.19 10.97 -10.32
CA ASN A 156 -0.67 10.19 -9.20
C ASN A 156 0.73 10.64 -8.74
N ASN A 157 1.56 11.16 -9.64
CA ASN A 157 2.92 11.57 -9.30
C ASN A 157 2.98 12.90 -8.56
N LEU A 158 1.98 13.77 -8.74
CA LEU A 158 1.97 15.12 -8.17
C LEU A 158 2.16 15.10 -6.64
N TRP A 159 1.34 14.34 -5.92
CA TRP A 159 1.42 14.29 -4.46
C TRP A 159 2.68 13.54 -3.97
N GLY A 160 3.11 12.52 -4.70
CA GLY A 160 4.32 11.76 -4.38
C GLY A 160 5.59 12.62 -4.49
N HIS A 161 5.61 13.55 -5.45
CA HIS A 161 6.68 14.55 -5.60
C HIS A 161 6.79 15.44 -4.37
N PHE A 162 5.67 15.92 -3.83
CA PHE A 162 5.67 16.76 -2.62
C PHE A 162 6.17 16.03 -1.36
N GLY A 163 6.03 14.71 -1.29
CA GLY A 163 6.51 13.86 -0.20
C GLY A 163 7.89 13.22 -0.47
N MET A 164 8.57 13.63 -1.54
CA MET A 164 9.86 13.07 -1.92
C MET A 164 10.94 13.43 -0.89
N ARG A 165 11.83 12.48 -0.58
CA ARG A 165 12.98 12.74 0.29
C ARG A 165 13.97 13.66 -0.42
N ASP A 166 14.57 14.61 0.30
CA ASP A 166 15.51 15.57 -0.31
C ASP A 166 16.92 14.99 -0.56
N ASN A 167 17.32 13.99 0.23
CA ASN A 167 18.69 13.48 0.24
C ASN A 167 18.79 12.06 -0.32
N PHE A 168 19.00 11.96 -1.64
CA PHE A 168 19.25 10.70 -2.33
C PHE A 168 20.74 10.37 -2.39
N THR A 169 21.06 9.06 -2.43
CA THR A 169 22.40 8.59 -2.81
C THR A 169 22.73 9.11 -4.20
N GLN A 170 23.82 9.86 -4.30
CA GLN A 170 24.40 10.32 -5.56
C GLN A 170 25.32 9.22 -6.10
N LYS A 171 25.27 8.99 -7.41
CA LYS A 171 26.13 8.03 -8.11
C LYS A 171 26.89 8.75 -9.20
N ASN A 172 28.22 8.74 -9.14
CA ASN A 172 29.09 9.35 -10.13
C ASN A 172 30.03 8.31 -10.72
N ILE A 173 30.14 8.28 -12.04
CA ILE A 173 31.19 7.56 -12.75
C ILE A 173 32.38 8.51 -12.88
N VAL A 174 33.52 8.08 -12.36
CA VAL A 174 34.71 8.91 -12.19
C VAL A 174 35.88 8.25 -12.89
N PHE A 175 36.68 9.05 -13.60
CA PHE A 175 37.78 8.57 -14.45
C PHE A 175 39.18 8.99 -13.96
N THR A 176 39.25 9.77 -12.87
CA THR A 176 40.53 10.30 -12.36
C THR A 176 40.63 10.15 -10.86
N LEU A 177 41.85 9.87 -10.39
CA LEU A 177 42.13 9.78 -8.96
C LEU A 177 41.79 11.09 -8.23
N GLU A 178 42.08 12.25 -8.86
CA GLU A 178 41.77 13.56 -8.28
C GLU A 178 40.27 13.71 -7.96
N HIS A 179 39.39 13.29 -8.86
CA HIS A 179 37.94 13.35 -8.62
C HIS A 179 37.50 12.37 -7.53
N ILE A 180 38.10 11.17 -7.48
CA ILE A 180 37.82 10.20 -6.41
C ILE A 180 38.23 10.78 -5.06
N THR A 181 39.44 11.34 -4.94
CA THR A 181 39.95 11.98 -3.72
C THR A 181 39.04 13.14 -3.29
N LYS A 182 38.60 13.99 -4.23
CA LYS A 182 37.64 15.08 -3.95
C LYS A 182 36.30 14.60 -3.39
N ILE A 183 35.87 13.38 -3.71
CA ILE A 183 34.63 12.79 -3.18
C ILE A 183 34.91 12.13 -1.83
N VAL A 184 35.91 11.24 -1.75
CA VAL A 184 36.23 10.43 -0.56
C VAL A 184 36.59 11.29 0.65
N PHE A 185 37.35 12.37 0.44
CA PHE A 185 37.78 13.26 1.51
C PHE A 185 36.86 14.48 1.68
N ASN A 186 35.69 14.50 1.03
CA ASN A 186 34.74 15.59 1.21
C ASN A 186 34.02 15.47 2.55
N GLU A 187 34.25 16.41 3.46
CA GLU A 187 33.59 16.42 4.77
C GLU A 187 32.07 16.58 4.68
N LYS A 188 31.52 17.02 3.55
CA LYS A 188 30.07 17.16 3.34
C LYS A 188 29.38 15.82 3.07
N TYR A 189 30.13 14.79 2.69
CA TYR A 189 29.57 13.51 2.28
C TYR A 189 29.63 12.46 3.41
N LYS A 190 28.71 11.50 3.36
CA LYS A 190 28.64 10.31 4.22
C LYS A 190 28.29 9.09 3.38
N ASP A 191 28.44 7.90 3.96
CA ASP A 191 28.14 6.61 3.32
C ASP A 191 28.85 6.43 1.97
N ILE A 192 30.12 6.84 1.90
CA ILE A 192 30.89 6.82 0.66
C ILE A 192 31.26 5.37 0.33
N SER A 193 30.98 4.96 -0.91
CA SER A 193 31.37 3.69 -1.48
C SER A 193 32.02 3.92 -2.84
N THR A 194 33.09 3.18 -3.13
CA THR A 194 33.78 3.24 -4.41
C THR A 194 33.93 1.83 -4.97
N MET A 195 33.68 1.68 -6.26
CA MET A 195 33.78 0.41 -6.97
C MET A 195 34.49 0.64 -8.29
N ILE A 196 35.57 -0.09 -8.51
CA ILE A 196 36.28 -0.11 -9.79
C ILE A 196 35.41 -0.91 -10.77
N LEU A 197 34.98 -0.26 -11.85
CA LEU A 197 34.24 -0.89 -12.95
C LEU A 197 35.18 -1.37 -14.05
N ASP A 198 36.26 -0.63 -14.29
CA ASP A 198 37.31 -0.93 -15.28
C ASP A 198 38.63 -0.23 -14.88
N GLU A 199 39.73 -0.43 -15.62
CA GLU A 199 41.07 0.12 -15.32
C GLU A 199 41.05 1.61 -14.97
N ASP A 200 40.30 2.41 -15.74
CA ASP A 200 40.20 3.86 -15.57
C ASP A 200 38.79 4.33 -15.16
N ILE A 201 37.91 3.42 -14.70
CA ILE A 201 36.51 3.75 -14.41
C ILE A 201 36.14 3.33 -13.00
N VAL A 202 35.77 4.30 -12.16
CA VAL A 202 35.33 4.08 -10.79
C VAL A 202 33.93 4.63 -10.59
N LEU A 203 33.01 3.78 -10.18
CA LEU A 203 31.72 4.20 -9.65
C LEU A 203 31.90 4.65 -8.21
N THR A 204 31.48 5.87 -7.90
CA THR A 204 31.44 6.41 -6.55
C THR A 204 30.00 6.67 -6.15
N GLU A 205 29.61 6.21 -4.96
CA GLU A 205 28.30 6.44 -4.37
C GLU A 205 28.48 7.18 -3.04
N TYR A 206 27.67 8.21 -2.79
CA TYR A 206 27.71 8.95 -1.52
C TYR A 206 26.38 9.63 -1.23
N LYS A 207 26.17 10.06 0.01
CA LYS A 207 25.07 10.93 0.42
C LYS A 207 25.60 12.23 1.01
N ASN A 208 24.84 13.30 0.94
CA ASN A 208 25.16 14.48 1.73
C ASN A 208 24.88 14.19 3.21
N LYS A 209 25.69 14.72 4.14
CA LYS A 209 25.27 14.80 5.54
C LYS A 209 24.05 15.74 5.63
N GLU A 210 23.20 15.51 6.63
CA GLU A 210 21.93 16.23 6.77
C GLU A 210 22.12 17.75 6.86
N GLU A 211 23.15 18.20 7.57
CA GLU A 211 23.53 19.62 7.70
C GLU A 211 23.90 20.29 6.37
N TYR A 212 24.33 19.50 5.37
CA TYR A 212 24.68 19.98 4.03
C TYR A 212 23.64 19.64 2.97
N SER A 213 22.56 18.94 3.36
CA SER A 213 21.46 18.64 2.45
C SER A 213 20.66 19.90 2.19
N LYS A 214 20.52 20.26 0.90
CA LYS A 214 19.66 21.38 0.51
C LYS A 214 18.22 20.88 0.38
N PRO A 215 17.23 21.57 0.98
CA PRO A 215 15.83 21.27 0.74
C PRO A 215 15.51 21.42 -0.75
N ASN A 216 14.68 20.53 -1.30
CA ASN A 216 14.24 20.69 -2.67
C ASN A 216 13.11 21.74 -2.73
N PRO A 217 13.28 22.85 -3.47
CA PRO A 217 12.27 23.93 -3.50
C PRO A 217 10.95 23.50 -4.14
N SER A 218 10.91 22.35 -4.83
CA SER A 218 9.71 21.81 -5.46
C SER A 218 8.94 20.81 -4.60
N VAL A 219 9.42 20.46 -3.39
CA VAL A 219 8.71 19.55 -2.47
C VAL A 219 8.06 20.33 -1.34
N ASN A 220 7.02 19.73 -0.75
CA ASN A 220 6.34 20.30 0.41
C ASN A 220 5.67 19.17 1.19
N VAL A 221 6.30 18.76 2.29
CA VAL A 221 5.84 17.64 3.11
C VAL A 221 4.43 17.85 3.65
N TYR A 222 4.01 19.09 3.90
CA TYR A 222 2.66 19.40 4.41
C TYR A 222 1.58 19.12 3.36
N ILE A 223 1.85 19.40 2.09
CA ILE A 223 0.93 19.05 1.00
C ILE A 223 0.77 17.53 0.90
N ALA A 224 1.87 16.78 1.00
CA ALA A 224 1.81 15.32 1.01
C ALA A 224 1.09 14.77 2.25
N LEU A 225 1.35 15.34 3.43
CA LEU A 225 0.69 15.00 4.69
C LEU A 225 -0.82 15.15 4.57
N PHE A 226 -1.32 16.33 4.20
CA PHE A 226 -2.76 16.60 4.11
C PHE A 226 -3.42 15.81 2.98
N THR A 227 -2.74 15.63 1.84
CA THR A 227 -3.27 14.78 0.75
C THR A 227 -3.51 13.35 1.22
N THR A 228 -2.53 12.75 1.90
CA THR A 228 -2.66 11.37 2.39
C THR A 228 -3.62 11.26 3.57
N ALA A 229 -3.71 12.27 4.43
CA ALA A 229 -4.67 12.32 5.53
C ALA A 229 -6.12 12.39 5.01
N HIS A 230 -6.40 13.27 4.04
CA HIS A 230 -7.72 13.31 3.40
C HIS A 230 -8.06 11.98 2.70
N ALA A 231 -7.09 11.33 2.03
CA ALA A 231 -7.31 10.02 1.43
C ALA A 231 -7.63 8.93 2.49
N ARG A 232 -6.92 8.92 3.63
CA ARG A 232 -7.20 8.00 4.74
C ARG A 232 -8.59 8.24 5.34
N LEU A 233 -8.98 9.50 5.54
CA LEU A 233 -10.30 9.85 6.04
C LEU A 233 -11.41 9.47 5.06
N LYS A 234 -11.17 9.60 3.75
CA LYS A 234 -12.10 9.14 2.71
C LYS A 234 -12.30 7.62 2.75
N LEU A 235 -11.23 6.84 2.87
CA LEU A 235 -11.35 5.40 3.10
C LEU A 235 -12.09 5.12 4.42
N TYR A 236 -11.77 5.85 5.49
CA TYR A 236 -12.40 5.68 6.79
C TYR A 236 -13.91 5.91 6.76
N GLU A 237 -14.43 6.84 5.95
CA GLU A 237 -15.88 7.04 5.77
C GLU A 237 -16.58 5.73 5.35
N LEU A 238 -15.97 4.93 4.47
CA LEU A 238 -16.51 3.62 4.08
C LEU A 238 -16.46 2.64 5.25
N LEU A 239 -15.33 2.57 5.94
CA LEU A 239 -15.13 1.66 7.07
C LEU A 239 -16.12 1.95 8.19
N ASP A 240 -16.43 3.22 8.43
CA ASP A 240 -17.36 3.66 9.45
C ASP A 240 -18.83 3.35 9.10
N ILE A 241 -19.17 3.23 7.82
CA ILE A 241 -20.49 2.74 7.39
C ILE A 241 -20.54 1.21 7.47
N LEU A 242 -19.50 0.55 6.97
CA LEU A 242 -19.45 -0.90 6.81
C LEU A 242 -19.20 -1.64 8.12
N GLN A 243 -18.46 -1.07 9.05
CA GLN A 243 -18.15 -1.66 10.36
C GLN A 243 -17.63 -3.10 10.21
N GLU A 244 -18.25 -4.07 10.87
CA GLU A 244 -17.84 -5.47 10.90
C GLU A 244 -17.97 -6.20 9.54
N ARG A 245 -18.64 -5.59 8.55
CA ARG A 245 -18.71 -6.14 7.18
C ARG A 245 -17.38 -6.03 6.43
N VAL A 246 -16.45 -5.19 6.88
CA VAL A 246 -15.16 -5.02 6.21
C VAL A 246 -14.30 -6.29 6.34
N LEU A 247 -13.95 -6.88 5.20
CA LEU A 247 -13.09 -8.06 5.13
C LEU A 247 -11.63 -7.68 4.84
N TYR A 248 -11.39 -6.64 4.05
CA TYR A 248 -10.06 -6.17 3.69
C TYR A 248 -10.08 -4.72 3.21
N MET A 249 -8.97 -4.01 3.40
CA MET A 249 -8.77 -2.66 2.88
C MET A 249 -7.31 -2.43 2.47
N ASP A 250 -7.08 -1.70 1.39
CA ASP A 250 -5.75 -1.20 1.01
C ASP A 250 -5.88 0.14 0.29
N THR A 251 -5.35 1.20 0.92
CA THR A 251 -5.17 2.56 0.37
C THR A 251 -6.46 3.26 -0.07
N ASP A 252 -7.09 2.78 -1.13
CA ASP A 252 -8.26 3.34 -1.82
C ASP A 252 -9.31 2.27 -2.20
N SER A 253 -9.18 1.06 -1.63
CA SER A 253 -10.07 -0.07 -1.89
C SER A 253 -10.55 -0.73 -0.59
N CYS A 254 -11.77 -1.27 -0.63
CA CYS A 254 -12.39 -2.02 0.47
C CYS A 254 -13.11 -3.23 -0.11
N ILE A 255 -12.90 -4.40 0.50
CA ILE A 255 -13.67 -5.62 0.25
C ILE A 255 -14.54 -5.83 1.48
N TYR A 256 -15.83 -6.02 1.28
CA TYR A 256 -16.79 -6.20 2.36
C TYR A 256 -17.78 -7.31 2.05
N ASN A 257 -18.39 -7.85 3.10
CA ASN A 257 -19.50 -8.77 3.00
C ASN A 257 -20.79 -7.99 2.77
N ASP A 258 -21.43 -8.23 1.63
CA ASP A 258 -22.73 -7.64 1.34
C ASP A 258 -23.87 -8.49 1.91
N ASP A 259 -24.49 -8.00 2.98
CA ASP A 259 -25.62 -8.62 3.67
C ASP A 259 -26.97 -7.96 3.30
N GLY A 260 -27.00 -7.07 2.30
CA GLY A 260 -28.19 -6.31 1.91
C GLY A 260 -28.67 -5.28 2.93
N SER A 261 -27.86 -4.97 3.95
CA SER A 261 -28.19 -3.97 4.98
C SER A 261 -28.25 -2.55 4.42
N GLU A 262 -28.85 -1.64 5.18
CA GLU A 262 -28.84 -0.20 4.86
C GLU A 262 -27.42 0.37 4.72
N ALA A 263 -26.44 -0.22 5.41
CA ALA A 263 -25.03 0.14 5.24
C ALA A 263 -24.53 -0.20 3.83
N CYS A 264 -24.83 -1.40 3.32
CA CYS A 264 -24.46 -1.80 1.95
C CYS A 264 -25.16 -0.92 0.90
N LYS A 265 -26.47 -0.69 1.05
CA LYS A 265 -27.23 0.20 0.14
C LYS A 265 -26.67 1.63 0.12
N LYS A 266 -26.20 2.12 1.27
CA LYS A 266 -25.54 3.43 1.35
C LYS A 266 -24.23 3.44 0.55
N ILE A 267 -23.43 2.38 0.62
CA ILE A 267 -22.22 2.27 -0.21
C ILE A 267 -22.55 2.25 -1.70
N GLU A 268 -23.58 1.49 -2.11
CA GLU A 268 -24.06 1.48 -3.50
C GLU A 268 -24.47 2.88 -3.98
N SER A 269 -25.15 3.66 -3.13
CA SER A 269 -25.54 5.05 -3.45
C SER A 269 -24.35 6.01 -3.63
N MET A 270 -23.18 5.65 -3.09
CA MET A 270 -21.93 6.42 -3.22
C MET A 270 -21.12 6.02 -4.46
N MET A 271 -21.58 5.03 -5.23
CA MET A 271 -20.93 4.62 -6.46
C MET A 271 -21.25 5.58 -7.62
N GLY A 272 -20.31 5.69 -8.55
CA GLY A 272 -20.51 6.53 -9.71
C GLY A 272 -19.28 6.62 -10.59
N ASN A 273 -19.24 7.67 -11.41
CA ASN A 273 -18.24 7.84 -12.46
C ASN A 273 -17.47 9.17 -12.38
N LYS A 274 -17.77 10.05 -11.41
CA LYS A 274 -17.02 11.29 -11.22
C LYS A 274 -15.80 11.07 -10.31
N LEU A 275 -14.95 12.09 -10.22
CA LEU A 275 -13.80 12.07 -9.32
C LEU A 275 -14.28 11.91 -7.87
N GLY A 276 -13.70 10.93 -7.16
CA GLY A 276 -14.00 10.64 -5.77
C GLY A 276 -15.13 9.63 -5.55
N ASP A 277 -15.87 9.25 -6.59
CA ASP A 277 -16.89 8.20 -6.48
C ASP A 277 -16.27 6.82 -6.30
N LEU A 278 -17.02 5.91 -5.68
CA LEU A 278 -16.68 4.52 -5.59
C LEU A 278 -16.95 3.80 -6.93
N THR A 279 -16.09 2.85 -7.28
CA THR A 279 -16.25 2.02 -8.45
C THR A 279 -16.19 0.56 -8.04
N ASP A 280 -17.18 -0.23 -8.48
CA ASP A 280 -17.13 -1.68 -8.32
C ASP A 280 -16.08 -2.27 -9.28
N GLU A 281 -14.97 -2.74 -8.69
CA GLU A 281 -13.87 -3.36 -9.43
C GLU A 281 -14.20 -4.75 -9.98
N ILE A 282 -15.12 -5.48 -9.35
CA ILE A 282 -15.51 -6.85 -9.74
C ILE A 282 -16.27 -6.80 -11.06
N VAL A 283 -17.26 -5.91 -11.14
CA VAL A 283 -17.98 -5.64 -12.40
C VAL A 283 -17.04 -5.01 -13.41
N SER A 284 -16.29 -3.97 -13.01
CA SER A 284 -15.56 -3.14 -13.98
C SER A 284 -14.29 -3.75 -14.56
N LYS A 285 -13.56 -4.58 -13.82
CA LYS A 285 -12.29 -5.19 -14.26
C LYS A 285 -12.40 -6.68 -14.55
N HIS A 286 -13.37 -7.37 -13.96
CA HIS A 286 -13.46 -8.82 -14.05
C HIS A 286 -14.70 -9.33 -14.77
N ASN A 287 -15.67 -8.46 -15.07
CA ASN A 287 -16.93 -8.84 -15.71
C ASN A 287 -17.64 -9.97 -14.94
N ALA A 288 -17.64 -9.82 -13.61
CA ALA A 288 -18.20 -10.71 -12.62
C ALA A 288 -19.20 -9.93 -11.77
N ASN A 289 -20.17 -10.61 -11.15
CA ASN A 289 -21.19 -9.91 -10.34
C ASN A 289 -20.77 -9.82 -8.86
N HIS A 290 -20.11 -10.83 -8.32
CA HIS A 290 -19.70 -10.84 -6.92
C HIS A 290 -18.53 -11.81 -6.68
N ILE A 291 -17.93 -11.70 -5.49
CA ILE A 291 -16.93 -12.64 -4.98
C ILE A 291 -17.66 -13.78 -4.26
N LYS A 292 -17.44 -15.03 -4.70
CA LYS A 292 -17.98 -16.24 -4.05
C LYS A 292 -17.19 -16.63 -2.81
N GLN A 293 -15.87 -16.51 -2.87
CA GLN A 293 -14.97 -16.87 -1.77
C GLN A 293 -13.84 -15.85 -1.69
N PHE A 294 -13.54 -15.42 -0.47
CA PHE A 294 -12.47 -14.47 -0.19
C PHE A 294 -11.63 -14.97 0.97
N ILE A 295 -10.32 -14.81 0.86
CA ILE A 295 -9.40 -14.96 1.98
C ILE A 295 -8.30 -13.92 1.92
N SER A 296 -7.93 -13.39 3.09
CA SER A 296 -6.72 -12.61 3.26
C SER A 296 -5.86 -13.25 4.33
N ALA A 297 -4.59 -13.45 3.98
CA ALA A 297 -3.58 -13.93 4.92
C ALA A 297 -2.80 -12.77 5.55
N GLY A 298 -3.00 -11.53 5.08
CA GLY A 298 -2.37 -10.34 5.64
C GLY A 298 -2.41 -9.13 4.70
N PRO A 299 -1.76 -8.02 5.08
CA PRO A 299 -1.68 -6.83 4.23
C PRO A 299 -1.04 -7.15 2.88
N LYS A 300 -1.75 -6.83 1.79
CA LYS A 300 -1.33 -7.08 0.39
C LYS A 300 -1.15 -8.57 0.06
N ASP A 301 -1.91 -9.41 0.75
CA ASP A 301 -1.97 -10.84 0.54
C ASP A 301 -3.41 -11.35 0.67
N TYR A 302 -4.02 -11.61 -0.48
CA TYR A 302 -5.39 -12.06 -0.57
C TYR A 302 -5.63 -12.92 -1.81
N SER A 303 -6.66 -13.73 -1.77
CA SER A 303 -7.14 -14.51 -2.90
C SER A 303 -8.66 -14.50 -2.90
N MET A 304 -9.24 -14.39 -4.09
CA MET A 304 -10.68 -14.38 -4.29
C MET A 304 -11.07 -15.27 -5.46
N LYS A 305 -12.21 -15.94 -5.31
CA LYS A 305 -12.90 -16.68 -6.36
C LYS A 305 -14.17 -15.93 -6.73
N LEU A 306 -14.30 -15.56 -7.99
CA LEU A 306 -15.45 -14.83 -8.51
C LEU A 306 -16.60 -15.78 -8.86
N ASP A 307 -17.79 -15.23 -9.05
CA ASP A 307 -18.97 -15.97 -9.52
C ASP A 307 -18.75 -16.69 -10.85
N THR A 308 -17.92 -16.12 -11.71
CA THR A 308 -17.42 -16.69 -12.98
C THR A 308 -16.40 -17.83 -12.82
N GLU A 309 -16.13 -18.29 -11.59
CA GLU A 309 -15.09 -19.27 -11.23
C GLU A 309 -13.64 -18.79 -11.44
N LYS A 310 -13.46 -17.55 -11.91
CA LYS A 310 -12.15 -16.92 -12.07
C LYS A 310 -11.48 -16.70 -10.71
N LEU A 311 -10.23 -17.10 -10.60
CA LEU A 311 -9.37 -16.83 -9.45
C LEU A 311 -8.57 -15.55 -9.65
N VAL A 312 -8.54 -14.71 -8.63
CA VAL A 312 -7.72 -13.49 -8.56
C VAL A 312 -6.93 -13.54 -7.26
N SER A 313 -5.61 -13.48 -7.36
CA SER A 313 -4.70 -13.58 -6.20
C SER A 313 -3.69 -12.44 -6.21
N CYS A 314 -3.41 -11.92 -5.02
CA CYS A 314 -2.31 -11.01 -4.75
C CYS A 314 -1.46 -11.63 -3.63
N CYS A 315 -0.14 -11.62 -3.78
CA CYS A 315 0.78 -12.06 -2.74
C CYS A 315 2.04 -11.20 -2.80
N LYS A 316 2.08 -10.13 -1.99
CA LYS A 316 3.26 -9.27 -1.93
C LYS A 316 4.43 -9.99 -1.28
N GLY A 317 5.62 -9.78 -1.83
CA GLY A 317 6.85 -10.40 -1.33
C GLY A 317 7.24 -11.66 -2.08
N PHE A 318 6.36 -12.22 -2.92
CA PHE A 318 6.67 -13.29 -3.85
C PHE A 318 6.61 -12.75 -5.29
N ARG A 319 7.53 -13.19 -6.14
CA ARG A 319 7.38 -12.96 -7.58
C ARG A 319 6.38 -13.99 -8.07
N LEU A 320 5.20 -13.56 -8.50
CA LEU A 320 4.20 -14.46 -9.08
C LEU A 320 4.77 -15.01 -10.40
N ASN A 321 5.23 -16.25 -10.35
CA ASN A 321 5.58 -17.07 -11.49
C ASN A 321 4.75 -18.35 -11.41
N ALA A 322 4.73 -19.15 -12.47
CA ALA A 322 3.91 -20.37 -12.52
C ALA A 322 4.15 -21.29 -11.31
N GLU A 323 5.40 -21.47 -10.88
CA GLU A 323 5.73 -22.31 -9.71
C GLU A 323 5.15 -21.78 -8.39
N VAL A 324 5.17 -20.46 -8.18
CA VAL A 324 4.58 -19.81 -7.00
C VAL A 324 3.06 -19.90 -7.06
N GLU A 325 2.45 -19.70 -8.22
CA GLU A 325 1.00 -19.78 -8.41
C GLU A 325 0.45 -21.20 -8.19
N GLU A 326 1.22 -22.24 -8.54
CA GLU A 326 0.89 -23.64 -8.25
C GLU A 326 0.96 -23.98 -6.75
N LYS A 327 1.85 -23.31 -6.00
CA LYS A 327 2.07 -23.59 -4.58
C LYS A 327 1.21 -22.73 -3.65
N ILE A 328 1.00 -21.46 -3.99
CA ILE A 328 0.22 -20.49 -3.20
C ILE A 328 -1.18 -20.34 -3.80
N THR A 329 -1.92 -21.45 -3.83
CA THR A 329 -3.30 -21.48 -4.33
C THR A 329 -4.29 -20.95 -3.29
N LEU A 330 -5.50 -20.60 -3.71
CA LEU A 330 -6.59 -20.22 -2.80
C LEU A 330 -6.80 -21.29 -1.71
N ASP A 331 -6.90 -22.56 -2.10
CA ASP A 331 -7.10 -23.67 -1.17
C ASP A 331 -5.94 -23.81 -0.19
N LYS A 332 -4.71 -23.59 -0.66
CA LYS A 332 -3.53 -23.64 0.21
C LYS A 332 -3.53 -22.50 1.22
N LYS A 333 -3.91 -21.28 0.80
CA LYS A 333 -4.08 -20.15 1.72
C LYS A 333 -5.16 -20.43 2.77
N ILE A 334 -6.29 -21.02 2.36
CA ILE A 334 -7.37 -21.42 3.28
C ILE A 334 -6.80 -22.39 4.32
N LYS A 335 -6.16 -23.47 3.89
CA LYS A 335 -5.55 -24.45 4.81
C LYS A 335 -4.57 -23.81 5.79
N ILE A 336 -3.67 -22.94 5.34
CA ILE A 336 -2.68 -22.30 6.23
C ILE A 336 -3.33 -21.38 7.28
N VAL A 337 -4.44 -20.72 6.92
CA VAL A 337 -5.17 -19.86 7.85
C VAL A 337 -6.04 -20.66 8.81
N THR A 338 -6.67 -21.75 8.36
CA THR A 338 -7.68 -22.50 9.13
C THR A 338 -7.16 -23.74 9.85
N ASP A 339 -6.14 -24.43 9.31
CA ASP A 339 -5.62 -25.68 9.86
C ASP A 339 -4.47 -25.41 10.85
N GLU A 340 -4.57 -25.92 12.07
CA GLU A 340 -3.51 -25.79 13.08
C GLU A 340 -2.26 -26.63 12.74
N ASN A 341 -2.39 -27.62 11.84
CA ASN A 341 -1.33 -28.54 11.43
C ASN A 341 -0.52 -28.05 10.21
N GLU A 342 -1.15 -27.33 9.27
CA GLU A 342 -0.45 -26.71 8.13
C GLU A 342 0.01 -25.29 8.48
N LYS A 343 1.27 -25.16 8.89
CA LYS A 343 1.79 -23.89 9.41
C LYS A 343 2.36 -22.93 8.36
N TYR A 344 2.91 -23.44 7.27
CA TYR A 344 3.55 -22.62 6.22
C TYR A 344 3.74 -23.44 4.95
N GLU A 345 3.93 -22.75 3.82
CA GLU A 345 4.30 -23.35 2.53
C GLU A 345 5.68 -22.86 2.08
N THR A 346 6.57 -23.76 1.67
CA THR A 346 7.92 -23.36 1.24
C THR A 346 8.00 -23.22 -0.26
N VAL A 347 8.23 -21.99 -0.73
CA VAL A 347 8.45 -21.71 -2.13
C VAL A 347 9.93 -21.49 -2.40
N LYS A 348 10.44 -22.23 -3.39
CA LYS A 348 11.81 -22.08 -3.89
C LYS A 348 11.71 -21.43 -5.26
N TYR A 349 12.54 -20.43 -5.53
CA TYR A 349 12.60 -19.81 -6.86
C TYR A 349 13.96 -19.16 -7.07
N ASP A 350 14.36 -19.06 -8.34
CA ASP A 350 15.55 -18.33 -8.74
C ASP A 350 15.26 -16.82 -8.79
N ASN A 351 16.11 -16.03 -8.12
CA ASN A 351 16.00 -14.59 -8.12
C ASN A 351 17.28 -13.96 -8.66
N ILE A 352 17.15 -13.07 -9.64
CA ILE A 352 18.27 -12.27 -10.13
C ILE A 352 18.43 -11.09 -9.19
N LYS A 353 19.59 -11.00 -8.55
CA LYS A 353 19.95 -9.88 -7.67
C LYS A 353 21.21 -9.20 -8.19
N ILE A 354 21.24 -7.90 -8.03
CA ILE A 354 22.46 -7.12 -8.13
C ILE A 354 23.14 -7.19 -6.76
N GLY A 355 24.32 -7.79 -6.70
CA GLY A 355 25.11 -7.89 -5.47
C GLY A 355 25.62 -6.52 -5.02
N LYS A 356 26.19 -6.45 -3.81
CA LYS A 356 26.86 -5.22 -3.32
C LYS A 356 28.07 -4.84 -4.18
N ASP A 357 28.58 -5.78 -4.97
CA ASP A 357 29.61 -5.65 -5.98
C ASP A 357 29.04 -5.25 -7.36
N ASN A 358 27.77 -4.84 -7.45
CA ASN A 358 27.03 -4.52 -8.68
C ASN A 358 27.03 -5.63 -9.76
N GLN A 359 27.42 -6.85 -9.40
CA GLN A 359 27.35 -8.00 -10.29
C GLN A 359 25.95 -8.61 -10.28
N LEU A 360 25.46 -8.99 -11.46
CA LEU A 360 24.23 -9.77 -11.59
C LEU A 360 24.49 -11.21 -11.18
N LYS A 361 23.80 -11.68 -10.15
CA LYS A 361 23.88 -13.05 -9.66
C LYS A 361 22.50 -13.65 -9.59
N THR A 362 22.35 -14.86 -10.14
CA THR A 362 21.16 -15.68 -9.91
C THR A 362 21.33 -16.40 -8.58
N VAL A 363 20.46 -16.10 -7.61
CA VAL A 363 20.50 -16.66 -6.27
C VAL A 363 19.24 -17.49 -6.06
N LYS A 364 19.42 -18.76 -5.70
CA LYS A 364 18.33 -19.62 -5.22
C LYS A 364 17.78 -19.04 -3.93
N GLN A 365 16.52 -18.62 -3.94
CA GLN A 365 15.84 -18.17 -2.74
C GLN A 365 14.85 -19.24 -2.27
N VAL A 366 14.79 -19.39 -0.95
CA VAL A 366 13.77 -20.17 -0.27
C VAL A 366 12.98 -19.20 0.59
N LYS A 367 11.66 -19.19 0.45
CA LYS A 367 10.75 -18.38 1.27
C LYS A 367 9.66 -19.27 1.84
N ALA A 368 9.42 -19.14 3.14
CA ALA A 368 8.23 -19.68 3.77
C ALA A 368 7.08 -18.66 3.62
N TYR A 369 5.95 -19.12 3.10
CA TYR A 369 4.69 -18.41 3.09
C TYR A 369 3.90 -18.82 4.34
N ASP A 370 3.54 -17.83 5.16
CA ASP A 370 2.72 -17.97 6.36
C ASP A 370 1.77 -16.76 6.43
N TYR A 371 0.63 -16.91 7.09
CA TYR A 371 -0.31 -15.82 7.30
C TYR A 371 0.22 -14.85 8.38
N MET A 372 0.01 -13.56 8.15
CA MET A 372 0.52 -12.47 8.97
C MET A 372 -0.61 -11.86 9.80
N PHE A 373 -0.77 -12.39 11.01
CA PHE A 373 -1.77 -11.92 11.97
C PHE A 373 -1.15 -11.62 13.35
N ASP A 374 -0.28 -10.61 13.39
CA ASP A 374 0.54 -10.29 14.56
C ASP A 374 0.18 -8.97 15.25
N LYS A 375 -0.78 -8.21 14.72
CA LYS A 375 -1.17 -6.87 15.21
C LYS A 375 -2.55 -6.82 15.89
N ARG A 376 -3.21 -7.96 16.04
CA ARG A 376 -4.58 -8.06 16.58
C ARG A 376 -4.70 -9.29 17.49
N MET A 377 -5.56 -9.18 18.48
CA MET A 377 -6.04 -10.29 19.29
C MET A 377 -7.03 -11.11 18.46
N VAL A 378 -6.96 -12.44 18.54
CA VAL A 378 -7.89 -13.35 17.86
C VAL A 378 -8.87 -13.91 18.90
N TYR A 379 -10.16 -13.74 18.66
CA TYR A 379 -11.23 -14.21 19.52
C TYR A 379 -12.14 -15.17 18.73
N CYS A 380 -12.14 -16.44 19.13
CA CYS A 380 -13.07 -17.41 18.57
C CYS A 380 -14.42 -17.21 19.27
N GLU A 381 -15.41 -16.68 18.53
CA GLU A 381 -16.77 -16.51 19.06
C GLU A 381 -17.53 -17.85 18.99
N ASN A 382 -17.33 -18.61 17.92
CA ASN A 382 -17.79 -19.99 17.78
C ASN A 382 -16.96 -20.73 16.72
N GLU A 383 -17.28 -22.00 16.45
CA GLU A 383 -16.55 -22.86 15.49
C GLU A 383 -16.48 -22.28 14.07
N ASN A 384 -17.43 -21.42 13.69
CA ASN A 384 -17.55 -20.85 12.34
C ASN A 384 -17.21 -19.36 12.28
N LEU A 385 -16.95 -18.70 13.41
CA LEU A 385 -16.71 -17.26 13.47
C LEU A 385 -15.54 -16.93 14.39
N ILE A 386 -14.49 -16.44 13.76
CA ILE A 386 -13.29 -15.92 14.42
C ILE A 386 -13.26 -14.42 14.19
N ARG A 387 -13.32 -13.66 15.28
CA ARG A 387 -13.16 -12.22 15.28
C ARG A 387 -11.73 -11.84 15.61
N SER A 388 -11.39 -10.60 15.27
CA SER A 388 -10.14 -10.03 15.72
C SER A 388 -10.30 -8.61 16.20
N PHE A 389 -9.61 -8.28 17.28
CA PHE A 389 -9.67 -6.97 17.91
C PHE A 389 -8.28 -6.34 17.94
N PRO A 390 -8.16 -5.00 17.90
CA PRO A 390 -6.91 -4.34 18.25
C PRO A 390 -6.44 -4.80 19.63
N TYR A 391 -5.13 -4.84 19.87
CA TYR A 391 -4.63 -5.14 21.21
C TYR A 391 -5.14 -4.11 22.21
N GLY A 392 -5.69 -4.62 23.32
CA GLY A 392 -6.23 -3.81 24.42
C GLY A 392 -7.66 -3.33 24.28
N TYR A 393 -8.43 -3.92 23.38
CA TYR A 393 -9.90 -3.87 23.38
C TYR A 393 -10.52 -4.63 24.56
#